data_AF-J7XDP9-F1
#
_entry.id   AF-J7XDP9-F1
#
_cell.length_a   1.000
_cell.length_b   1.000
_cell.length_c   1.000
_cell.angle_alpha   90.00
_cell.angle_beta   90.00
_cell.angle_gamma   90.00
#
_symmetry.space_group_name_H-M   'P 1'
#
loop_
_entity.id
_entity.type
_entity.pdbx_description
1 polymer ?
#
loop_
_entity_poly.entity_id
_entity_poly.type
_entity_poly.pdbx_seq_one_letter_code
_entity_poly.pdbx_strand_id
1 'polypeptide(L)'
;MNKKAIFFLLTCLLLIASITYIICNKREHVPPILVWEGQEYYVTNEPAKAEEVGQKLGEVTKKMETSKQPTKDSESNILQEKTEVFEIILEEEDERRPYS
;
A
#
# COMPACT_ATOMS: atom_id res chain seq x y z
N MET A 1 -9.67 -49.89 3.77
CA MET A 1 -9.87 -48.73 2.87
C MET A 1 -8.90 -48.87 1.70
N ASN A 2 -9.34 -48.61 0.46
CA ASN A 2 -8.49 -48.80 -0.73
C ASN A 2 -7.29 -47.83 -0.68
N LYS A 3 -6.05 -48.30 -0.84
CA LYS A 3 -4.84 -47.45 -0.84
C LYS A 3 -4.95 -46.28 -1.82
N LYS A 4 -5.60 -46.51 -2.98
CA LYS A 4 -5.88 -45.46 -3.97
C LYS A 4 -6.89 -44.43 -3.45
N ALA A 5 -7.90 -44.87 -2.70
CA ALA A 5 -8.87 -43.98 -2.08
C ALA A 5 -8.27 -43.16 -0.93
N ILE A 6 -7.36 -43.75 -0.13
CA ILE A 6 -6.62 -43.02 0.91
C ILE A 6 -5.75 -41.93 0.29
N PHE A 7 -4.99 -42.27 -0.75
CA PHE A 7 -4.15 -41.31 -1.45
C PHE A 7 -4.99 -40.17 -2.02
N PHE A 8 -6.08 -40.49 -2.73
CA PHE A 8 -7.00 -39.50 -3.28
C PHE A 8 -7.58 -38.56 -2.21
N LEU A 9 -8.01 -39.11 -1.06
CA LEU A 9 -8.53 -38.31 0.05
C LEU A 9 -7.47 -37.36 0.62
N LEU A 10 -6.22 -37.82 0.77
CA LEU A 10 -5.12 -36.97 1.22
C LEU A 10 -4.84 -35.84 0.23
N THR A 11 -4.84 -36.12 -1.08
CA THR A 11 -4.64 -35.08 -2.09
C THR A 11 -5.77 -34.05 -2.08
N CYS A 12 -7.03 -34.48 -1.94
CA CYS A 12 -8.17 -33.57 -1.79
C CYS A 12 -8.02 -32.68 -0.55
N LEU A 13 -7.59 -33.25 0.57
CA LEU A 13 -7.43 -32.51 1.83
C LEU A 13 -6.31 -31.45 1.73
N LEU A 14 -5.21 -31.80 1.07
CA LEU A 14 -4.12 -30.85 0.77
C LEU A 14 -4.55 -29.73 -0.17
N LEU A 15 -5.35 -30.03 -1.20
CA LEU A 15 -5.86 -29.02 -2.13
C LEU A 15 -6.79 -28.04 -1.43
N ILE A 16 -7.71 -28.52 -0.58
CA ILE A 16 -8.60 -27.66 0.19
C ILE A 16 -7.79 -26.75 1.12
N ALA A 17 -6.84 -27.32 1.87
CA ALA A 17 -5.97 -26.54 2.75
C ALA A 17 -5.18 -25.45 2.00
N SER A 18 -4.63 -25.79 0.83
CA SER A 18 -3.92 -24.83 -0.04
C SER A 18 -4.82 -23.70 -0.53
N ILE A 19 -6.03 -24.01 -1.02
CA ILE A 19 -6.96 -23.01 -1.53
C ILE A 19 -7.43 -22.09 -0.40
N THR A 20 -7.79 -22.66 0.76
CA THR A 20 -8.16 -21.88 1.94
C THR A 20 -7.03 -20.98 2.39
N TYR A 21 -5.78 -21.46 2.41
CA TYR A 21 -4.62 -20.64 2.74
C TYR A 21 -4.45 -19.46 1.80
N ILE A 22 -4.57 -19.66 0.48
CA ILE A 22 -4.44 -18.58 -0.52
C ILE A 22 -5.56 -17.53 -0.34
N ILE A 23 -6.80 -17.97 -0.13
CA ILE A 23 -7.94 -17.05 0.03
C ILE A 23 -7.82 -16.25 1.33
N CYS A 24 -7.53 -16.93 2.45
CA CYS A 24 -7.39 -16.28 3.75
C CYS A 24 -6.17 -15.36 3.83
N ASN A 25 -5.09 -15.67 3.11
CA ASN A 25 -3.87 -14.87 3.11
C ASN A 25 -3.82 -13.84 1.97
N LYS A 26 -4.86 -13.75 1.14
CA LYS A 26 -4.97 -12.71 0.11
C LYS A 26 -5.18 -11.37 0.82
N ARG A 27 -4.10 -10.59 0.95
CA ARG A 27 -4.19 -9.21 1.42
C ARG A 27 -5.01 -8.41 0.41
N GLU A 28 -5.96 -7.62 0.90
CA GLU A 28 -6.57 -6.60 0.06
C GLU A 28 -5.46 -5.65 -0.38
N HIS A 29 -5.29 -5.52 -1.70
CA HIS A 29 -4.36 -4.55 -2.24
C HIS A 29 -4.91 -3.16 -1.94
N VAL A 30 -4.23 -2.43 -1.06
CA VAL A 30 -4.54 -1.03 -0.78
C VAL A 30 -3.83 -0.21 -1.85
N PRO A 31 -4.54 0.43 -2.78
CA PRO A 31 -3.92 1.26 -3.80
C PRO A 31 -3.18 2.42 -3.11
N PRO A 32 -2.04 2.88 -3.66
CA PRO A 32 -1.37 4.07 -3.14
C PRO A 32 -2.31 5.28 -3.20
N ILE A 33 -2.08 6.24 -2.32
CA ILE A 33 -2.94 7.41 -2.17
C ILE A 33 -2.54 8.52 -3.14
N LEU A 34 -1.25 8.62 -3.41
CA LEU A 34 -0.64 9.63 -4.26
C LEU A 34 0.52 8.97 -5.01
N VAL A 35 0.73 9.37 -6.26
CA VAL A 35 1.98 9.13 -6.98
C VAL A 35 2.63 10.49 -7.21
N TRP A 36 3.93 10.59 -6.94
CA TRP A 36 4.70 11.80 -7.21
C TRP A 36 6.10 11.43 -7.70
N GLU A 37 6.51 11.95 -8.86
CA GLU A 37 7.80 11.64 -9.50
C GLU A 37 8.04 10.12 -9.65
N GLY A 38 6.95 9.37 -9.91
CA GLY A 38 6.99 7.92 -10.07
C GLY A 38 7.12 7.12 -8.77
N GLN A 39 7.11 7.77 -7.60
CA GLN A 39 7.07 7.10 -6.30
C GLN A 39 5.62 6.97 -5.80
N GLU A 40 5.32 5.86 -5.12
CA GLU A 40 4.02 5.58 -4.53
C GLU A 40 4.00 5.99 -3.05
N TYR A 41 3.01 6.79 -2.66
CA TYR A 41 2.88 7.31 -1.29
C TYR A 41 1.59 6.86 -0.62
N TYR A 42 1.72 6.52 0.66
CA TYR A 42 0.64 6.26 1.59
C TYR A 42 0.64 7.34 2.66
N VAL A 43 -0.51 7.99 2.84
CA VAL A 43 -0.71 9.04 3.83
C VAL A 43 -1.00 8.41 5.19
N THR A 44 -0.25 8.82 6.21
CA THR A 44 -0.52 8.48 7.60
C THR A 44 -1.35 9.58 8.27
N ASN A 45 -1.91 9.30 9.45
CA ASN A 45 -2.60 10.31 10.26
C ASN A 45 -1.63 11.09 11.18
N GLU A 46 -0.33 10.91 11.00
CA GLU A 46 0.69 11.58 11.79
C GLU A 46 0.92 12.98 11.21
N PRO A 47 0.80 14.04 12.02
CA PRO A 47 1.07 15.39 11.54
C PRO A 47 2.58 15.58 11.35
N ALA A 48 2.98 16.18 10.22
CA ALA A 48 4.34 16.66 10.03
C ALA A 48 4.61 17.87 10.95
N LYS A 49 5.82 17.96 11.52
CA LYS A 49 6.21 19.17 12.26
C LYS A 49 6.52 20.31 11.29
N ALA A 50 6.33 21.56 11.71
CA ALA A 50 6.56 22.71 10.85
C ALA A 50 8.02 22.80 10.37
N GLU A 51 8.98 22.44 11.22
CA GLU A 51 10.40 22.34 10.88
C GLU A 51 10.75 21.24 9.85
N GLU A 52 9.90 20.22 9.71
CA GLU A 52 10.08 19.11 8.76
C GLU A 52 9.46 19.42 7.39
N VAL A 53 8.68 20.51 7.24
CA VAL A 53 8.03 20.85 5.97
C VAL A 53 8.98 21.62 5.07
N GLY A 54 9.29 21.01 3.92
CA GLY A 54 10.17 21.55 2.89
C GLY A 54 9.46 22.34 1.79
N GLN A 55 10.04 22.31 0.59
CA GLN A 55 9.51 23.01 -0.56
C GLN A 55 8.15 22.44 -0.98
N LYS A 56 7.22 23.31 -1.40
CA LYS A 56 5.98 22.89 -2.04
C LYS A 56 6.29 22.22 -3.38
N LEU A 57 5.91 20.96 -3.52
CA LEU A 57 6.01 20.17 -4.76
C LEU A 57 4.86 20.49 -5.71
N GLY A 58 3.66 20.68 -5.16
CA GLY A 58 2.48 20.96 -5.96
C GLY A 58 1.18 20.82 -5.17
N GLU A 59 0.12 20.49 -5.89
CA GLU A 59 -1.20 20.25 -5.32
C GLU A 59 -1.91 19.11 -6.04
N VAL A 60 -2.85 18.46 -5.35
CA VAL A 60 -3.77 17.51 -5.96
C VAL A 60 -4.72 18.28 -6.88
N THR A 61 -4.74 17.92 -8.16
CA THR A 61 -5.60 18.58 -9.17
C THR A 61 -6.79 17.73 -9.56
N LYS A 62 -6.79 16.44 -9.22
CA LYS A 62 -7.85 15.51 -9.57
C LYS A 62 -8.08 14.47 -8.49
N LYS A 63 -9.29 14.46 -7.93
CA LYS A 63 -9.75 13.38 -7.07
C LYS A 63 -10.36 12.23 -7.90
N MET A 64 -9.86 11.03 -7.69
CA MET A 64 -10.30 9.79 -8.34
C MET A 64 -11.19 8.96 -7.41
N GLU A 65 -11.79 7.90 -7.94
CA GLU A 65 -12.48 6.90 -7.13
C GLU A 65 -11.51 6.21 -6.18
N THR A 66 -11.93 5.97 -4.94
CA THR A 66 -11.10 5.36 -3.89
C THR A 66 -10.56 3.97 -4.24
N SER A 67 -11.24 3.22 -5.09
CA SER A 67 -10.80 1.90 -5.57
C SER A 67 -9.78 1.95 -6.71
N LYS A 68 -9.54 3.13 -7.31
CA LYS A 68 -8.59 3.30 -8.40
C LYS A 68 -7.23 3.73 -7.86
N GLN A 69 -6.18 3.22 -8.49
CA GLN A 69 -4.81 3.62 -8.22
C GLN A 69 -4.47 4.87 -9.03
N PRO A 70 -3.94 5.94 -8.39
CA PRO A 70 -3.39 7.08 -9.12
C PRO A 70 -2.17 6.63 -9.93
N THR A 71 -2.01 7.19 -11.13
CA THR A 71 -0.92 6.80 -12.06
C THR A 71 -0.06 7.97 -12.50
N LYS A 72 -0.43 9.18 -12.09
CA LYS A 72 0.22 10.43 -12.45
C LYS A 72 0.30 11.32 -11.23
N ASP A 73 1.26 12.23 -11.28
CA ASP A 73 1.38 13.32 -10.32
C ASP A 73 0.06 14.10 -10.23
N SER A 74 -0.22 14.65 -9.05
CA SER A 74 -1.45 15.40 -8.74
C SER A 74 -2.77 14.62 -8.77
N GLU A 75 -2.77 13.30 -9.03
CA GLU A 75 -3.94 12.44 -8.85
C GLU A 75 -3.97 11.85 -7.43
N SER A 76 -5.15 11.84 -6.80
CA SER A 76 -5.35 11.10 -5.56
C SER A 76 -6.71 10.42 -5.50
N ASN A 77 -6.76 9.25 -4.88
CA ASN A 77 -8.00 8.49 -4.66
C ASN A 77 -8.62 8.76 -3.26
N ILE A 78 -7.91 9.49 -2.39
CA ILE A 78 -8.36 9.86 -1.03
C ILE A 78 -8.30 11.37 -0.80
N LEU A 79 -7.16 12.01 -1.11
CA LEU A 79 -6.95 13.44 -0.86
C LEU A 79 -7.89 14.29 -1.72
N GLN A 80 -8.27 15.46 -1.19
CA GLN A 80 -9.14 16.40 -1.90
C GLN A 80 -8.33 17.20 -2.92
N GLU A 81 -9.01 17.69 -3.95
CA GLU A 81 -8.41 18.69 -4.85
C GLU A 81 -7.95 19.92 -4.06
N LYS A 82 -6.86 20.54 -4.51
CA LYS A 82 -6.13 21.63 -3.86
C LYS A 82 -5.41 21.26 -2.56
N THR A 83 -5.38 19.98 -2.16
CA THR A 83 -4.46 19.54 -1.10
C THR A 83 -3.04 19.79 -1.55
N GLU A 84 -2.29 20.59 -0.80
CA GLU A 84 -0.91 20.91 -1.10
C GLU A 84 0.02 19.77 -0.69
N VAL A 85 1.04 19.51 -1.51
CA VAL A 85 2.05 18.48 -1.27
C VAL A 85 3.40 19.18 -1.13
N PHE A 86 4.15 18.80 -0.10
CA PHE A 86 5.45 19.37 0.24
C PHE A 86 6.49 18.24 0.36
N GLU A 87 7.75 18.58 0.14
CA GLU A 87 8.87 17.73 0.52
C GLU A 87 8.98 17.64 2.05
N ILE A 88 9.56 16.55 2.55
CA ILE A 88 9.97 16.44 3.94
C ILE A 88 11.46 16.78 4.05
N ILE A 89 11.80 17.74 4.91
CA ILE A 89 13.18 17.99 5.32
C ILE A 89 13.47 16.99 6.43
N LEU A 90 14.19 15.93 6.09
CA LEU A 90 14.76 15.03 7.09
C LEU A 90 16.03 15.69 7.62
N GLU A 91 16.04 16.06 8.90
CA GLU A 91 17.31 16.08 9.61
C GLU A 91 17.83 14.63 9.58
N GLU A 92 19.05 14.41 9.10
CA GLU A 92 19.67 13.09 9.12
C GLU A 92 19.82 12.61 10.58
N GLU A 93 18.78 12.01 11.15
CA GLU A 93 18.95 11.10 12.27
C GLU A 93 19.57 9.81 11.71
N ASP A 94 20.90 9.76 11.87
CA ASP A 94 21.80 8.63 12.06
C ASP A 94 21.22 7.20 11.88
N GLU A 95 22.05 6.36 11.27
CA GLU A 95 21.82 4.96 10.90
C GLU A 95 21.01 4.10 11.93
N ARG A 96 20.23 3.16 11.36
CA ARG A 96 19.69 1.89 11.94
C ARG A 96 18.26 1.96 12.51
N ARG A 97 17.37 1.02 12.17
CA ARG A 97 17.54 -0.45 12.20
C ARG A 97 16.68 -1.19 11.16
N PRO A 98 17.09 -2.38 10.69
CA PRO A 98 16.17 -3.31 10.04
C PRO A 98 15.16 -3.80 11.09
N TYR A 99 13.88 -3.78 10.73
CA TYR A 99 12.80 -4.36 11.54
C TYR A 99 13.09 -5.84 11.82
N SER A 100 13.12 -6.23 13.10
CA SER A 100 13.23 -7.62 13.57
C SER A 100 11.88 -8.33 13.54
#